data_AF-A0A2M7R8I0-F1
#
_entry.id   AF-A0A2M7R8I0-F1
#
_cell.length_a   1.000
_cell.length_b   1.000
_cell.length_c   1.000
_cell.angle_alpha   90.00
_cell.angle_beta   90.00
_cell.angle_gamma   90.00
#
_symmetry.space_group_name_H-M   'P 1'
#
loop_
_entity.id
_entity.type
_entity.pdbx_description
1 polymer ?
#
loop_
_entity_poly.entity_id
_entity_poly.type
_entity_poly.pdbx_seq_one_letter_code
_entity_poly.pdbx_strand_id
1 'polypeptide(L)'
;MFYQCPKCKKTWQYPLQKCPECFLKLERFESKNLKVIGISRVLIPSPMHPKVPYFVLLLEDENGNKFVQKFTPYRTGGSDAGAMKEYKIGDRFEIKASQNKNSVAIWRAKYDLYEAISRVISLLGGLKIDQNKKILILPTLVSVCHPHERENTHPEVLRELIKILIEKGAKAENIKVAGQSHSETPIEAMAKKSQILSVCSENKVEFLDLGKGIFKRIEKEGLVFEISEEIFKNDLIINLPILKLDSKLGVKGAMENLIRFWKKENFLGQKYLYGEEELILKLKEVFSSFAKASEDKPKILNLADGTIIQRSNRQAVILDLILASFNPLNLDRVFAEISMIPLPEYLKSVKISEIPISGREIGEVQWQLEKI
;
A
#
# COMPACT_ATOMS: atom_id res chain seq x y z
N MET A 1 -4.68 -5.21 -16.45
CA MET A 1 -4.28 -4.28 -17.53
C MET A 1 -3.84 -5.14 -18.70
N PHE A 2 -3.93 -4.63 -19.92
CA PHE A 2 -3.45 -5.34 -21.09
C PHE A 2 -2.48 -4.47 -21.89
N TYR A 3 -1.61 -5.13 -22.63
CA TYR A 3 -0.52 -4.52 -23.39
C TYR A 3 -0.65 -4.91 -24.85
N GLN A 4 -0.96 -3.94 -25.73
CA GLN A 4 -1.16 -4.20 -27.16
C GLN A 4 0.00 -3.68 -27.99
N CYS A 5 0.38 -4.45 -29.01
CA CYS A 5 1.34 -3.98 -30.01
C CYS A 5 0.65 -3.04 -31.01
N PRO A 6 1.18 -1.82 -31.25
CA PRO A 6 0.56 -0.88 -32.17
C PRO A 6 0.53 -1.39 -33.63
N LYS A 7 1.49 -2.26 -34.01
CA LYS A 7 1.64 -2.82 -35.36
C LYS A 7 0.81 -4.10 -35.58
N CYS A 8 1.11 -5.18 -34.85
CA CYS A 8 0.45 -6.47 -35.09
C CYS A 8 -0.85 -6.67 -34.29
N LYS A 9 -1.23 -5.71 -33.43
CA LYS A 9 -2.44 -5.73 -32.59
C LYS A 9 -2.54 -6.90 -31.60
N LYS A 10 -1.49 -7.73 -31.47
CA LYS A 10 -1.42 -8.77 -30.44
C LYS A 10 -1.40 -8.16 -29.05
N THR A 11 -2.15 -8.79 -28.16
CA THR A 11 -2.36 -8.36 -26.78
C THR A 11 -1.70 -9.32 -25.80
N TRP A 12 -1.12 -8.76 -24.75
CA TRP A 12 -0.42 -9.49 -23.69
C TRP A 12 -0.99 -9.08 -22.33
N GLN A 13 -1.15 -10.04 -21.44
CA GLN A 13 -1.56 -9.79 -20.05
C GLN A 13 -0.37 -9.35 -19.16
N TYR A 14 0.85 -9.69 -19.58
CA TYR A 14 2.07 -9.38 -18.84
C TYR A 14 2.68 -8.05 -19.31
N PRO A 15 3.34 -7.30 -18.41
CA PRO A 15 3.94 -6.00 -18.72
C PRO A 15 5.26 -6.17 -19.50
N LEU A 16 5.14 -6.66 -20.74
CA LEU A 16 6.28 -6.77 -21.65
C LEU A 16 6.68 -5.37 -22.13
N GLN A 17 7.98 -5.08 -22.10
CA GLN A 17 8.49 -3.78 -22.56
C GLN A 17 8.30 -3.60 -24.08
N LYS A 18 8.44 -4.69 -24.84
CA LYS A 18 8.35 -4.73 -26.30
C LYS A 18 7.55 -5.93 -26.77
N CYS A 19 6.88 -5.81 -27.90
CA CYS A 19 6.23 -6.92 -28.59
C CYS A 19 7.27 -7.98 -28.97
N PRO A 20 7.09 -9.26 -28.59
CA PRO A 20 8.04 -10.33 -28.96
C PRO A 20 8.22 -10.53 -30.47
N GLU A 21 7.24 -10.10 -31.27
CA GLU A 21 7.28 -10.29 -32.73
C GLU A 21 7.71 -9.03 -33.48
N CYS A 22 7.23 -7.86 -33.04
CA CYS A 22 7.49 -6.61 -33.74
C CYS A 22 8.62 -5.78 -33.11
N PHE A 23 9.07 -6.13 -31.90
CA PHE A 23 10.04 -5.39 -31.09
C PHE A 23 9.70 -3.91 -30.82
N LEU A 24 8.45 -3.51 -31.08
CA LEU A 24 7.91 -2.20 -30.76
C LEU A 24 7.42 -2.13 -29.32
N LYS A 25 7.50 -0.94 -28.70
CA LYS A 25 6.96 -0.67 -27.38
C LYS A 25 5.46 -0.99 -27.36
N LEU A 26 5.00 -1.67 -26.31
CA LEU A 26 3.58 -1.98 -26.13
C LEU A 26 2.84 -0.79 -25.52
N GLU A 27 1.60 -0.61 -25.94
CA GLU A 27 0.68 0.39 -25.40
C GLU A 27 -0.21 -0.25 -24.32
N ARG A 28 -0.40 0.46 -23.22
CA ARG A 28 -1.24 0.02 -22.09
C ARG A 28 -2.67 0.43 -22.34
N PHE A 29 -3.61 -0.46 -22.04
CA PHE A 29 -5.02 -0.10 -21.97
C PHE A 29 -5.73 -0.83 -20.82
N GLU A 30 -6.76 -0.17 -20.30
CA GLU A 30 -7.59 -0.73 -19.24
C GLU A 30 -8.73 -1.54 -19.83
N SER A 31 -8.89 -2.73 -19.28
CA SER A 31 -10.03 -3.60 -19.50
C SER A 31 -11.24 -3.09 -18.70
N LYS A 32 -12.41 -2.96 -19.35
CA LYS A 32 -13.67 -2.55 -18.72
C LYS A 32 -14.71 -3.66 -18.91
N ASN A 33 -15.95 -3.41 -18.50
CA ASN A 33 -17.12 -4.24 -18.83
C ASN A 33 -16.90 -5.77 -18.74
N LEU A 34 -16.44 -6.24 -17.59
CA LEU A 34 -16.04 -7.63 -17.42
C LEU A 34 -17.26 -8.55 -17.33
N LYS A 35 -17.28 -9.61 -18.14
CA LYS A 35 -18.30 -10.65 -18.14
C LYS A 35 -17.73 -11.97 -17.67
N VAL A 36 -18.46 -12.68 -16.82
CA VAL A 36 -18.12 -14.04 -16.40
C VAL A 36 -18.47 -15.00 -17.53
N ILE A 37 -17.46 -15.66 -18.11
CA ILE A 37 -17.63 -16.64 -19.19
C ILE A 37 -17.30 -18.08 -18.75
N GLY A 38 -16.73 -18.25 -17.57
CA GLY A 38 -16.45 -19.57 -16.99
C GLY A 38 -16.27 -19.48 -15.48
N ILE A 39 -16.63 -20.57 -14.78
CA ILE A 39 -16.56 -20.65 -13.32
C ILE A 39 -16.07 -22.04 -12.95
N SER A 40 -15.06 -22.10 -12.09
CA SER A 40 -14.59 -23.35 -11.49
C SER A 40 -14.57 -23.23 -9.97
N ARG A 41 -15.19 -24.19 -9.28
CA ARG A 41 -15.17 -24.29 -7.82
C ARG A 41 -13.97 -25.13 -7.40
N VAL A 42 -13.09 -24.55 -6.60
CA VAL A 42 -11.90 -25.22 -6.07
C VAL A 42 -12.15 -25.67 -4.64
N LEU A 43 -11.93 -26.96 -4.40
CA LEU A 43 -12.11 -27.62 -3.10
C LEU A 43 -10.79 -28.06 -2.46
N ILE A 44 -9.69 -28.01 -3.22
CA ILE A 44 -8.36 -28.40 -2.75
C ILE A 44 -7.57 -27.13 -2.42
N PRO A 45 -7.10 -26.96 -1.18
CA PRO A 45 -6.33 -25.79 -0.79
C PRO A 45 -4.99 -25.78 -1.52
N SER A 46 -4.45 -24.58 -1.75
CA SER A 46 -3.08 -24.37 -2.23
C SER A 46 -2.30 -23.55 -1.21
N PRO A 47 -0.95 -23.59 -1.20
CA PRO A 47 -0.16 -22.81 -0.24
C PRO A 47 -0.56 -21.33 -0.18
N MET A 48 -0.85 -20.72 -1.34
CA MET A 48 -1.26 -19.31 -1.45
C MET A 48 -2.77 -19.07 -1.25
N HIS A 49 -3.59 -20.12 -1.17
CA HIS A 49 -5.04 -20.05 -0.97
C HIS A 49 -5.47 -21.23 -0.08
N PRO A 50 -5.21 -21.16 1.23
CA PRO A 50 -5.47 -22.25 2.16
C PRO A 50 -6.97 -22.42 2.49
N LYS A 51 -7.79 -21.38 2.28
CA LYS A 51 -9.22 -21.42 2.53
C LYS A 51 -9.98 -21.91 1.30
N VAL A 52 -10.74 -22.99 1.47
CA VAL A 52 -11.62 -23.59 0.46
C VAL A 52 -13.04 -23.75 1.04
N PRO A 53 -14.11 -23.74 0.21
CA PRO A 53 -14.09 -23.52 -1.24
C PRO A 53 -13.76 -22.07 -1.63
N TYR A 54 -13.10 -21.92 -2.78
CA TYR A 54 -13.03 -20.66 -3.51
C TYR A 54 -13.38 -20.90 -4.99
N PHE A 55 -13.69 -19.84 -5.73
CA PHE A 55 -14.05 -19.88 -7.13
C PHE A 55 -12.97 -19.22 -7.99
N VAL A 56 -12.80 -19.76 -9.19
CA VAL A 56 -11.95 -19.24 -10.24
C VAL A 56 -12.86 -18.82 -11.38
N LEU A 57 -12.98 -17.52 -11.58
CA LEU A 57 -13.76 -16.91 -12.65
C LEU A 57 -12.87 -16.70 -13.88
N LEU A 58 -13.33 -17.14 -15.03
CA LEU A 58 -12.80 -16.70 -16.32
C LEU A 58 -13.61 -15.47 -16.75
N LEU A 59 -12.94 -14.34 -16.83
CA LEU A 59 -13.52 -13.05 -17.23
C LEU A 59 -13.13 -12.73 -18.66
N GLU A 60 -14.06 -12.16 -19.41
CA GLU A 60 -13.85 -11.60 -20.75
C GLU A 60 -14.24 -10.12 -20.75
N ASP A 61 -13.45 -9.29 -21.42
CA ASP A 61 -13.70 -7.86 -21.54
C ASP A 61 -14.33 -7.46 -22.89
N GLU A 62 -14.61 -6.17 -23.07
CA GLU A 62 -15.24 -5.65 -24.29
C GLU A 62 -14.40 -5.85 -25.57
N ASN A 63 -13.11 -6.13 -25.42
CA ASN A 63 -12.17 -6.35 -26.52
C ASN A 63 -11.90 -7.85 -26.75
N GLY A 64 -12.63 -8.75 -26.06
CA GLY A 64 -12.46 -10.20 -26.15
C GLY A 64 -11.23 -10.73 -25.41
N ASN A 65 -10.56 -9.91 -24.59
CA ASN A 65 -9.42 -10.38 -23.80
C ASN A 65 -9.92 -11.19 -22.61
N LYS A 66 -9.26 -12.32 -22.35
CA LYS A 66 -9.64 -13.27 -21.30
C LYS A 66 -8.61 -13.33 -20.20
N PHE A 67 -9.06 -13.39 -18.95
CA PHE A 67 -8.18 -13.57 -17.80
C PHE A 67 -8.89 -14.20 -16.61
N VAL A 68 -8.09 -14.70 -15.67
CA VAL A 68 -8.58 -15.41 -14.49
C VAL A 68 -8.60 -14.51 -13.26
N GLN A 69 -9.72 -14.56 -12.53
CA GLN A 69 -9.93 -13.89 -11.25
C GLN A 69 -10.34 -14.91 -10.19
N LYS A 70 -9.62 -14.96 -9.06
CA LYS A 70 -10.04 -15.76 -7.91
C LYS A 70 -11.05 -14.97 -7.08
N PHE A 71 -11.98 -15.69 -6.45
CA PHE A 71 -13.01 -15.10 -5.61
C PHE A 71 -13.38 -16.10 -4.52
N THR A 72 -13.34 -15.65 -3.27
CA THR A 72 -13.76 -16.46 -2.13
C THR A 72 -15.08 -15.87 -1.61
N PRO A 73 -16.17 -16.65 -1.54
CA PRO A 73 -17.50 -16.14 -1.12
C PRO A 73 -17.60 -15.82 0.38
N TYR A 74 -16.50 -15.94 1.14
CA TYR A 74 -16.49 -15.71 2.58
C TYR A 74 -16.31 -14.23 2.91
N ARG A 75 -17.24 -13.68 3.71
CA ARG A 75 -17.15 -12.32 4.26
C ARG A 75 -16.05 -12.24 5.31
N THR A 76 -15.26 -11.17 5.26
CA THR A 76 -14.61 -10.60 6.45
C THR A 76 -14.86 -9.09 6.44
N GLY A 77 -15.89 -8.69 7.19
CA GLY A 77 -16.06 -7.34 7.69
C GLY A 77 -16.92 -6.35 6.87
N GLY A 78 -18.11 -6.01 7.37
CA GLY A 78 -19.00 -4.97 6.85
C GLY A 78 -20.43 -5.11 7.38
N SER A 79 -21.10 -4.02 7.79
CA SER A 79 -22.48 -4.00 8.34
C SER A 79 -23.60 -4.27 7.32
N ASP A 80 -23.29 -4.32 6.02
CA ASP A 80 -24.28 -4.65 5.00
C ASP A 80 -24.32 -6.15 4.79
N ALA A 81 -25.39 -6.75 5.30
CA ALA A 81 -25.71 -8.16 5.13
C ALA A 81 -26.14 -8.53 3.69
N GLY A 82 -25.39 -8.10 2.67
CA GLY A 82 -25.63 -8.47 1.27
C GLY A 82 -25.29 -9.94 0.97
N ALA A 83 -26.27 -10.69 0.45
CA ALA A 83 -26.20 -12.12 0.11
C ALA A 83 -24.85 -12.60 -0.46
N MET A 84 -24.50 -13.85 -0.17
CA MET A 84 -23.34 -14.55 -0.75
C MET A 84 -23.37 -14.38 -2.28
N LYS A 85 -22.45 -13.57 -2.83
CA LYS A 85 -22.47 -13.27 -4.26
C LYS A 85 -21.92 -14.46 -5.02
N GLU A 86 -22.80 -15.37 -5.37
CA GLU A 86 -22.50 -16.42 -6.34
C GLU A 86 -22.61 -15.82 -7.74
N TYR A 87 -21.51 -15.86 -8.48
CA TYR A 87 -21.52 -15.49 -9.89
C TYR A 87 -22.06 -16.66 -10.72
N LYS A 88 -22.78 -16.33 -11.80
CA LYS A 88 -23.20 -17.23 -12.87
C LYS A 88 -22.53 -16.83 -14.18
N ILE A 89 -22.39 -17.78 -15.09
CA ILE A 89 -21.95 -17.48 -16.46
C ILE A 89 -22.96 -16.51 -17.07
N GLY A 90 -22.46 -15.42 -17.65
CA GLY A 90 -23.28 -14.32 -18.14
C GLY A 90 -23.28 -13.09 -17.25
N ASP A 91 -22.96 -13.24 -15.96
CA ASP A 91 -22.99 -12.12 -15.01
C ASP A 91 -21.92 -11.09 -15.32
N ARG A 92 -22.22 -9.83 -14.96
CA ARG A 92 -21.23 -8.75 -14.96
C ARG A 92 -20.38 -8.80 -13.69
N PHE A 93 -19.08 -8.72 -13.88
CA PHE A 93 -18.11 -8.60 -12.80
C PHE A 93 -17.70 -7.15 -12.62
N GLU A 94 -18.05 -6.58 -11.47
CA GLU A 94 -17.72 -5.19 -11.14
C GLU A 94 -16.76 -5.15 -9.95
N ILE A 95 -15.70 -4.37 -10.11
CA ILE A 95 -14.79 -4.05 -9.02
C ILE A 95 -15.26 -2.72 -8.44
N LYS A 96 -15.88 -2.77 -7.26
CA LYS A 96 -16.41 -1.57 -6.61
C LYS A 96 -15.27 -0.74 -6.04
N ALA A 97 -15.19 0.52 -6.49
CA ALA A 97 -14.41 1.55 -5.82
C ALA A 97 -15.20 2.06 -4.60
N SER A 98 -14.47 2.50 -3.58
CA SER A 98 -15.03 3.15 -2.40
C SER A 98 -14.51 4.58 -2.33
N GLN A 99 -15.43 5.52 -2.13
CA GLN A 99 -15.06 6.91 -1.79
C GLN A 99 -14.94 7.13 -0.27
N ASN A 100 -15.17 6.10 0.53
CA ASN A 100 -15.05 6.18 1.98
C ASN A 100 -13.56 6.31 2.37
N LYS A 101 -13.19 7.37 3.10
CA LYS A 101 -11.80 7.56 3.57
C LYS A 101 -11.30 6.44 4.49
N ASN A 102 -12.21 5.70 5.12
CA ASN A 102 -11.89 4.55 5.96
C ASN A 102 -11.76 3.25 5.19
N SER A 103 -11.98 3.22 3.87
CA SER A 103 -11.82 1.98 3.11
C SER A 103 -10.36 1.58 2.92
N VAL A 104 -10.15 0.28 2.74
CA VAL A 104 -8.85 -0.28 2.37
C VAL A 104 -8.98 -0.91 0.99
N ALA A 105 -8.17 -0.43 0.05
CA ALA A 105 -8.03 -1.02 -1.27
C ALA A 105 -6.93 -2.08 -1.23
N ILE A 106 -7.21 -3.25 -1.78
CA ILE A 106 -6.28 -4.38 -1.86
C ILE A 106 -6.15 -4.80 -3.32
N TRP A 107 -4.93 -4.96 -3.80
CA TRP A 107 -4.68 -5.50 -5.14
C TRP A 107 -3.46 -6.42 -5.17
N ARG A 108 -3.46 -7.39 -6.08
CA ARG A 108 -2.30 -8.26 -6.31
C ARG A 108 -1.33 -7.61 -7.29
N ALA A 109 -0.04 -7.56 -6.95
CA ALA A 109 1.00 -7.03 -7.83
C ALA A 109 1.24 -7.96 -9.03
N LYS A 110 1.29 -9.27 -8.80
CA LYS A 110 1.65 -10.32 -9.77
C LYS A 110 2.99 -10.00 -10.43
N TYR A 111 2.93 -9.35 -11.60
CA TYR A 111 4.09 -8.98 -12.40
C TYR A 111 4.08 -7.49 -12.77
N ASP A 112 3.01 -6.77 -12.41
CA ASP A 112 2.73 -5.41 -12.87
C ASP A 112 2.45 -4.49 -11.67
N LEU A 113 3.55 -3.99 -11.08
CA LEU A 113 3.48 -3.02 -9.98
C LEU A 113 2.76 -1.74 -10.39
N TYR A 114 2.91 -1.32 -11.64
CA TYR A 114 2.22 -0.15 -12.15
C TYR A 114 0.71 -0.33 -12.08
N GLU A 115 0.20 -1.46 -12.58
CA GLU A 115 -1.23 -1.78 -12.46
C GLU A 115 -1.66 -1.81 -11.00
N ALA A 116 -0.92 -2.50 -10.12
CA ALA A 116 -1.34 -2.65 -8.73
C ALA A 116 -1.42 -1.33 -7.98
N ILE A 117 -0.40 -0.48 -8.09
CA ILE A 117 -0.37 0.87 -7.49
C ILE A 117 -1.50 1.73 -8.09
N SER A 118 -1.66 1.72 -9.42
CA SER A 118 -2.70 2.50 -10.10
C SER A 118 -4.10 2.05 -9.70
N ARG A 119 -4.33 0.73 -9.55
CA ARG A 119 -5.61 0.14 -9.16
C ARG A 119 -5.97 0.51 -7.72
N VAL A 120 -5.08 0.34 -6.75
CA VAL A 120 -5.41 0.71 -5.36
C VAL A 120 -5.70 2.20 -5.22
N ILE A 121 -4.99 3.06 -5.97
CA ILE A 121 -5.27 4.51 -6.01
C ILE A 121 -6.65 4.78 -6.61
N SER A 122 -6.97 4.15 -7.75
CA SER A 122 -8.26 4.31 -8.43
C SER A 122 -9.43 3.84 -7.56
N LEU A 123 -9.26 2.71 -6.85
CA LEU A 123 -10.26 2.13 -5.96
C LEU A 123 -10.60 3.02 -4.76
N LEU A 124 -9.70 3.92 -4.37
CA LEU A 124 -9.93 4.92 -3.32
C LEU A 124 -10.45 6.27 -3.86
N GLY A 125 -10.95 6.29 -5.10
CA GLY A 125 -11.48 7.50 -5.76
C GLY A 125 -10.42 8.32 -6.50
N GLY A 126 -9.20 7.80 -6.65
CA GLY A 126 -8.12 8.45 -7.38
C GLY A 126 -7.42 9.58 -6.61
N LEU A 127 -6.37 10.12 -7.24
CA LEU A 127 -5.65 11.30 -6.77
C LEU A 127 -5.81 12.43 -7.80
N LYS A 128 -6.24 13.59 -7.33
CA LYS A 128 -6.23 14.84 -8.10
C LYS A 128 -4.83 15.42 -8.00
N ILE A 129 -4.03 15.20 -9.03
CA ILE A 129 -2.66 15.68 -9.16
C ILE A 129 -2.62 16.66 -10.32
N ASP A 130 -1.92 17.76 -10.12
CA ASP A 130 -1.63 18.77 -11.14
C ASP A 130 -0.17 19.21 -11.00
N GLN A 131 0.24 20.15 -11.84
CA GLN A 131 1.64 20.62 -11.87
C GLN A 131 2.07 21.41 -10.65
N ASN A 132 1.15 21.91 -9.82
CA ASN A 132 1.41 22.75 -8.66
C ASN A 132 1.39 21.98 -7.34
N LYS A 133 0.76 20.79 -7.33
CA LYS A 133 0.68 19.89 -6.18
C LYS A 133 2.07 19.49 -5.67
N LYS A 134 2.36 19.83 -4.41
CA LYS A 134 3.55 19.40 -3.67
C LYS A 134 3.29 18.06 -3.00
N ILE A 135 4.18 17.09 -3.22
CA ILE A 135 4.03 15.71 -2.79
C ILE A 135 5.23 15.28 -1.97
N LEU A 136 4.99 14.79 -0.76
CA LEU A 136 6.01 14.18 0.08
C LEU A 136 5.79 12.66 0.16
N ILE A 137 6.80 11.87 -0.18
CA ILE A 137 6.77 10.41 -0.09
C ILE A 137 7.65 9.97 1.07
N LEU A 138 7.10 9.17 1.98
CA LEU A 138 7.80 8.64 3.15
C LEU A 138 7.95 7.11 3.03
N PRO A 139 9.02 6.59 2.38
CA PRO A 139 9.34 5.17 2.42
C PRO A 139 9.80 4.72 3.82
N THR A 140 9.68 3.43 4.09
CA THR A 140 10.36 2.80 5.24
C THR A 140 11.85 2.71 4.99
N LEU A 141 12.61 3.35 5.88
CA LEU A 141 14.07 3.28 5.96
C LEU A 141 14.44 3.06 7.43
N VAL A 142 14.85 1.83 7.76
CA VAL A 142 15.12 1.40 9.14
C VAL A 142 16.50 0.78 9.34
N SER A 143 17.14 0.30 8.27
CA SER A 143 18.45 -0.34 8.33
C SER A 143 19.28 -0.12 7.07
N VAL A 144 20.59 -0.33 7.18
CA VAL A 144 21.54 -0.25 6.06
C VAL A 144 21.61 -1.61 5.37
N CYS A 145 20.60 -1.91 4.58
CA CYS A 145 20.44 -3.21 3.93
C CYS A 145 20.22 -3.06 2.42
N HIS A 146 20.49 -4.13 1.67
CA HIS A 146 20.16 -4.19 0.25
C HIS A 146 18.67 -4.50 0.04
N PRO A 147 18.09 -4.17 -1.14
CA PRO A 147 16.67 -4.40 -1.42
C PRO A 147 16.17 -5.84 -1.22
N HIS A 148 17.03 -6.83 -1.48
CA HIS A 148 16.68 -8.25 -1.36
C HIS A 148 16.43 -8.69 0.09
N GLU A 149 16.92 -7.93 1.08
CA GLU A 149 16.71 -8.22 2.50
C GLU A 149 15.31 -7.83 3.00
N ARG A 150 14.58 -7.01 2.22
CA ARG A 150 13.18 -6.62 2.50
C ARG A 150 12.98 -5.94 3.86
N GLU A 151 14.00 -5.25 4.36
CA GLU A 151 13.84 -4.42 5.56
C GLU A 151 13.32 -3.00 5.27
N ASN A 152 13.65 -2.47 4.10
CA ASN A 152 13.21 -1.15 3.65
C ASN A 152 12.20 -1.30 2.51
N THR A 153 11.43 -0.24 2.25
CA THR A 153 10.55 -0.18 1.07
C THR A 153 11.33 -0.52 -0.19
N HIS A 154 10.78 -1.39 -1.04
CA HIS A 154 11.49 -1.81 -2.23
C HIS A 154 11.63 -0.64 -3.24
N PRO A 155 12.82 -0.41 -3.83
CA PRO A 155 13.05 0.73 -4.72
C PRO A 155 12.16 0.71 -5.97
N GLU A 156 11.77 -0.46 -6.46
CA GLU A 156 10.85 -0.57 -7.61
C GLU A 156 9.44 -0.05 -7.30
N VAL A 157 8.95 -0.21 -6.06
CA VAL A 157 7.64 0.31 -5.65
C VAL A 157 7.67 1.83 -5.63
N LEU A 158 8.74 2.43 -5.08
CA LEU A 158 8.95 3.87 -5.13
C LEU A 158 9.06 4.39 -6.57
N ARG A 159 9.82 3.69 -7.42
CA ARG A 159 10.02 4.05 -8.83
C ARG A 159 8.71 4.10 -9.60
N GLU A 160 7.90 3.04 -9.50
CA GLU A 160 6.61 3.00 -10.20
C GLU A 160 5.62 4.01 -9.62
N LEU A 161 5.65 4.26 -8.30
CA LEU A 161 4.87 5.33 -7.69
C LEU A 161 5.23 6.70 -8.28
N ILE A 162 6.52 7.08 -8.27
CA ILE A 162 6.97 8.38 -8.80
C ILE A 162 6.55 8.54 -10.27
N LYS A 163 6.75 7.49 -11.08
CA LYS A 163 6.33 7.46 -12.48
C LYS A 163 4.82 7.68 -12.64
N ILE A 164 3.98 7.01 -11.83
CA ILE A 164 2.53 7.21 -11.84
C ILE A 164 2.15 8.66 -11.47
N LEU A 165 2.82 9.25 -10.49
CA LEU A 165 2.56 10.64 -10.09
C LEU A 165 2.91 11.62 -11.21
N ILE A 166 4.04 11.43 -11.88
CA ILE A 166 4.47 12.25 -13.03
C ILE A 166 3.51 12.06 -14.22
N GLU A 167 3.11 10.83 -14.55
CA GLU A 167 2.13 10.55 -15.60
C GLU A 167 0.75 11.17 -15.29
N LYS A 168 0.42 11.37 -14.01
CA LYS A 168 -0.78 12.08 -13.55
C LYS A 168 -0.63 13.60 -13.53
N GLY A 169 0.53 14.14 -13.88
CA GLY A 169 0.76 15.59 -14.07
C GLY A 169 1.64 16.26 -13.01
N ALA A 170 2.16 15.53 -12.01
CA ALA A 170 3.11 16.10 -11.06
C ALA A 170 4.43 16.45 -11.76
N LYS A 171 5.04 17.57 -11.39
CA LYS A 171 6.42 17.88 -11.77
C LYS A 171 7.38 17.18 -10.81
N ALA A 172 8.49 16.64 -11.32
CA ALA A 172 9.50 15.96 -10.50
C ALA A 172 10.04 16.85 -9.36
N GLU A 173 10.22 18.15 -9.63
CA GLU A 173 10.65 19.16 -8.63
C GLU A 173 9.67 19.37 -7.46
N ASN A 174 8.41 19.01 -7.64
CA ASN A 174 7.36 19.10 -6.61
C ASN A 174 7.17 17.79 -5.85
N ILE A 175 7.89 16.73 -6.22
CA ILE A 175 7.93 15.46 -5.49
C ILE A 175 9.19 15.48 -4.62
N LYS A 176 9.05 15.14 -3.34
CA LYS A 176 10.16 14.91 -2.42
C LYS A 176 10.03 13.53 -1.80
N VAL A 177 11.14 12.82 -1.68
CA VAL A 177 11.23 11.59 -0.88
C VAL A 177 11.92 11.95 0.42
N ALA A 178 11.41 11.49 1.55
CA ALA A 178 11.97 11.86 2.84
C ALA A 178 12.12 10.69 3.80
N GLY A 179 12.94 10.85 4.82
CA GLY A 179 13.09 9.89 5.90
C GLY A 179 13.69 10.53 7.14
N GLN A 180 13.60 9.82 8.26
CA GLN A 180 14.30 10.17 9.50
C GLN A 180 14.91 8.91 10.09
N SER A 181 16.12 8.99 10.63
CA SER A 181 16.67 7.90 11.42
C SER A 181 16.32 8.09 12.89
N HIS A 182 15.78 7.05 13.53
CA HIS A 182 15.62 6.98 14.98
C HIS A 182 16.75 6.18 15.66
N SER A 183 17.89 6.08 14.98
CA SER A 183 19.10 5.42 15.47
C SER A 183 20.31 6.35 15.29
N GLU A 184 21.51 5.89 15.63
CA GLU A 184 22.77 6.60 15.35
C GLU A 184 23.21 6.47 13.89
N THR A 185 22.54 5.64 13.10
CA THR A 185 22.85 5.46 11.69
C THR A 185 22.27 6.62 10.87
N PRO A 186 23.04 7.30 10.00
CA PRO A 186 22.53 8.35 9.12
C PRO A 186 21.46 7.83 8.15
N ILE A 187 20.40 8.61 7.92
CA ILE A 187 19.31 8.21 7.03
C ILE A 187 19.78 8.05 5.59
N GLU A 188 20.76 8.83 5.16
CA GLU A 188 21.35 8.77 3.83
C GLU A 188 22.09 7.44 3.61
N ALA A 189 22.68 6.85 4.64
CA ALA A 189 23.32 5.54 4.55
C ALA A 189 22.29 4.44 4.26
N MET A 190 21.15 4.48 4.96
CA MET A 190 20.02 3.56 4.72
C MET A 190 19.48 3.74 3.30
N ALA A 191 19.20 4.98 2.90
CA ALA A 191 18.65 5.32 1.59
C ALA A 191 19.61 4.97 0.44
N LYS A 192 20.92 5.09 0.64
CA LYS A 192 21.94 4.68 -0.33
C LYS A 192 21.96 3.17 -0.52
N LYS A 193 22.04 2.40 0.58
CA LYS A 193 22.17 0.94 0.52
C LYS A 193 20.90 0.27 -0.02
N SER A 194 19.73 0.81 0.32
CA SER A 194 18.42 0.37 -0.18
C SER A 194 18.10 0.86 -1.61
N GLN A 195 19.00 1.61 -2.25
CA GLN A 195 18.85 2.18 -3.59
C GLN A 195 17.72 3.22 -3.73
N ILE A 196 17.12 3.66 -2.63
CA ILE A 196 16.13 4.75 -2.63
C ILE A 196 16.74 6.04 -3.16
N LEU A 197 17.99 6.36 -2.79
CA LEU A 197 18.70 7.53 -3.36
C LEU A 197 18.90 7.42 -4.88
N SER A 198 19.19 6.22 -5.39
CA SER A 198 19.33 5.99 -6.83
C SER A 198 18.01 6.27 -7.56
N VAL A 199 16.88 5.79 -7.02
CA VAL A 199 15.55 6.09 -7.56
C VAL A 199 15.27 7.60 -7.55
N CYS A 200 15.62 8.30 -6.48
CA CYS A 200 15.44 9.75 -6.40
C CYS A 200 16.26 10.47 -7.48
N SER A 201 17.55 10.14 -7.62
CA SER A 201 18.45 10.74 -8.59
C SER A 201 18.00 10.51 -10.04
N GLU A 202 17.65 9.26 -10.39
CA GLU A 202 17.21 8.88 -11.73
C GLU A 202 15.91 9.58 -12.15
N ASN A 203 15.04 9.90 -11.19
CA ASN A 203 13.77 10.61 -11.42
C ASN A 203 13.87 12.11 -11.18
N LYS A 204 15.06 12.65 -10.85
CA LYS A 204 15.28 14.08 -10.52
C LYS A 204 14.38 14.58 -9.38
N VAL A 205 14.20 13.73 -8.38
CA VAL A 205 13.42 13.97 -7.17
C VAL A 205 14.37 14.21 -6.00
N GLU A 206 14.06 15.18 -5.14
CA GLU A 206 14.87 15.50 -3.96
C GLU A 206 14.70 14.42 -2.87
N PHE A 207 15.81 14.03 -2.23
CA PHE A 207 15.78 13.25 -1.00
C PHE A 207 16.05 14.14 0.22
N LEU A 208 15.17 14.11 1.21
CA LEU A 208 15.19 14.97 2.39
C LEU A 208 15.38 14.18 3.69
N ASP A 209 16.34 14.61 4.51
CA ASP A 209 16.49 14.17 5.89
C ASP A 209 15.59 15.02 6.80
N LEU A 210 14.49 14.44 7.28
CA LEU A 210 13.55 15.10 8.18
C LEU A 210 14.17 15.43 9.53
N GLY A 211 15.19 14.68 9.96
CA GLY A 211 15.87 14.88 11.25
C GLY A 211 16.64 16.21 11.34
N LYS A 212 17.04 16.76 10.18
CA LYS A 212 17.68 18.08 10.05
C LYS A 212 16.69 19.22 9.84
N GLY A 213 15.40 18.91 9.76
CA GLY A 213 14.33 19.87 9.51
C GLY A 213 13.84 20.60 10.76
N ILE A 214 12.78 21.39 10.56
CA ILE A 214 12.07 22.09 11.64
C ILE A 214 10.90 21.21 12.10
N PHE A 215 10.61 21.24 13.40
CA PHE A 215 9.54 20.49 14.02
C PHE A 215 8.56 21.43 14.72
N LYS A 216 7.27 21.19 14.49
CA LYS A 216 6.17 21.86 15.16
C LYS A 216 5.75 21.08 16.40
N ARG A 217 5.60 21.78 17.53
CA ARG A 217 5.06 21.21 18.77
C ARG A 217 3.55 21.10 18.68
N ILE A 218 3.03 19.92 19.00
CA ILE A 218 1.60 19.60 19.06
C ILE A 218 1.34 18.87 20.36
N GLU A 219 0.46 19.42 21.19
CA GLU A 219 0.05 18.79 22.44
C GLU A 219 -1.24 17.99 22.24
N LYS A 220 -1.22 16.69 22.54
CA LYS A 220 -2.36 15.78 22.37
C LYS A 220 -2.20 14.55 23.27
N GLU A 221 -3.30 14.00 23.79
CA GLU A 221 -3.27 12.81 24.66
C GLU A 221 -2.28 12.89 25.85
N GLY A 222 -2.09 14.10 26.40
CA GLY A 222 -1.14 14.38 27.48
C GLY A 222 0.33 14.33 27.08
N LEU A 223 0.65 14.28 25.78
CA LEU A 223 2.02 14.28 25.25
C LEU A 223 2.28 15.50 24.37
N VAL A 224 3.52 15.95 24.38
CA VAL A 224 4.04 16.91 23.40
C VAL A 224 4.74 16.15 22.29
N PHE A 225 4.20 16.25 21.09
CA PHE A 225 4.75 15.72 19.86
C PHE A 225 5.49 16.82 19.09
N GLU A 226 6.77 16.62 18.80
CA GLU A 226 7.56 17.42 17.87
C GLU A 226 7.46 16.77 16.47
N ILE A 227 6.50 17.25 15.65
CA ILE A 227 6.20 16.70 14.31
C ILE A 227 6.86 17.55 13.22
N SER A 228 7.52 16.92 12.25
CA SER A 228 8.20 17.61 11.15
C SER A 228 7.26 18.55 10.40
N GLU A 229 7.69 19.79 10.19
CA GLU A 229 6.89 20.79 9.48
C GLU A 229 6.66 20.47 8.00
N GLU A 230 7.46 19.57 7.42
CA GLU A 230 7.31 19.15 6.03
C GLU A 230 5.93 18.57 5.75
N ILE A 231 5.27 17.99 6.75
CA ILE A 231 3.90 17.50 6.59
C ILE A 231 2.91 18.62 6.22
N PHE A 232 3.14 19.84 6.70
CA PHE A 232 2.26 20.99 6.46
C PHE A 232 2.66 21.79 5.22
N LYS A 233 3.85 21.55 4.66
CA LYS A 233 4.36 22.23 3.46
C LYS A 233 3.98 21.54 2.15
N ASN A 234 3.36 20.37 2.23
CA ASN A 234 3.01 19.53 1.09
C ASN A 234 1.49 19.28 1.07
N ASP A 235 0.90 19.25 -0.13
CA ASP A 235 -0.54 19.07 -0.31
C ASP A 235 -0.97 17.60 -0.17
N LEU A 236 -0.06 16.70 -0.54
CA LEU A 236 -0.25 15.25 -0.50
C LEU A 236 0.95 14.60 0.15
N ILE A 237 0.68 13.78 1.16
CA ILE A 237 1.67 12.92 1.79
C ILE A 237 1.37 11.49 1.38
N ILE A 238 2.35 10.79 0.85
CA ILE A 238 2.26 9.36 0.55
C ILE A 238 3.16 8.62 1.52
N ASN A 239 2.56 8.06 2.56
CA ASN A 239 3.22 7.13 3.45
C ASN A 239 3.40 5.80 2.69
N LEU A 240 4.65 5.38 2.47
CA LEU A 240 5.00 4.23 1.63
C LEU A 240 5.63 3.10 2.45
N PRO A 241 4.92 2.53 3.45
CA PRO A 241 5.49 1.53 4.33
C PRO A 241 5.76 0.21 3.60
N ILE A 242 6.81 -0.53 3.97
CA ILE A 242 6.85 -1.97 3.72
C ILE A 242 6.14 -2.70 4.86
N LEU A 243 5.21 -3.59 4.52
CA LEU A 243 4.49 -4.40 5.49
C LEU A 243 5.39 -5.50 6.03
N LYS A 244 5.35 -5.74 7.33
CA LYS A 244 6.09 -6.82 7.98
C LYS A 244 5.36 -7.35 9.21
N LEU A 245 5.68 -8.58 9.57
CA LEU A 245 5.33 -9.13 10.87
C LEU A 245 6.46 -8.90 11.86
N ASP A 246 6.10 -8.66 13.11
CA ASP A 246 7.04 -8.41 14.20
C ASP A 246 6.61 -9.19 15.44
N SER A 247 7.56 -9.81 16.14
CA SER A 247 7.25 -10.64 17.30
C SER A 247 6.71 -9.87 18.50
N LYS A 248 6.94 -8.55 18.56
CA LYS A 248 6.48 -7.69 19.66
C LYS A 248 5.25 -6.88 19.26
N LEU A 249 5.31 -6.21 18.11
CA LEU A 249 4.24 -5.33 17.64
C LEU A 249 3.14 -6.07 16.85
N GLY A 250 3.43 -7.30 16.42
CA GLY A 250 2.60 -8.11 15.52
C GLY A 250 2.63 -7.61 14.08
N VAL A 251 2.37 -6.32 13.85
CA VAL A 251 2.41 -5.66 12.54
C VAL A 251 3.32 -4.44 12.56
N LYS A 252 4.24 -4.37 11.61
CA LYS A 252 4.91 -3.13 11.21
C LYS A 252 4.37 -2.69 9.85
N GLY A 253 3.79 -1.50 9.81
CA GLY A 253 3.05 -1.02 8.65
C GLY A 253 2.89 0.50 8.63
N ALA A 254 1.70 0.96 8.28
CA ALA A 254 1.42 2.36 8.03
C ALA A 254 1.60 3.23 9.28
N MET A 255 1.08 2.82 10.44
CA MET A 255 1.19 3.63 11.66
C MET A 255 2.62 3.75 12.17
N GLU A 256 3.38 2.65 12.18
CA GLU A 256 4.79 2.68 12.62
C GLU A 256 5.62 3.56 11.70
N ASN A 257 5.40 3.51 10.38
CA ASN A 257 6.18 4.32 9.46
C ASN A 257 5.93 5.82 9.66
N LEU A 258 4.70 6.23 10.01
CA LEU A 258 4.37 7.62 10.33
C LEU A 258 5.12 8.17 11.56
N ILE A 259 5.64 7.30 12.43
CA ILE A 259 6.51 7.71 13.54
C ILE A 259 7.73 8.47 13.01
N ARG A 260 8.18 8.22 11.77
CA ARG A 260 9.33 8.95 11.17
C ARG A 260 9.10 10.45 10.94
N PHE A 261 7.87 10.94 11.09
CA PHE A 261 7.62 12.39 11.18
C PHE A 261 7.83 12.96 12.58
N TRP A 262 7.83 12.13 13.61
CA TRP A 262 8.10 12.52 14.99
C TRP A 262 9.61 12.65 15.19
N LYS A 263 10.09 13.77 15.72
CA LYS A 263 11.51 14.00 16.01
C LYS A 263 12.13 12.89 16.87
N LYS A 264 13.31 12.41 16.47
CA LYS A 264 14.08 11.36 17.15
C LYS A 264 14.17 11.55 18.66
N GLU A 265 14.69 12.68 19.14
CA GLU A 265 14.96 12.87 20.57
C GLU A 265 13.66 12.87 21.39
N ASN A 266 12.61 13.50 20.83
CA ASN A 266 11.32 13.58 21.48
C ASN A 266 10.64 12.20 21.51
N PHE A 267 10.66 11.44 20.41
CA PHE A 267 10.14 10.07 20.35
C PHE A 267 10.89 9.11 21.29
N LEU A 268 12.22 9.11 21.24
CA LEU A 268 13.04 8.25 22.12
C LEU A 268 12.82 8.60 23.60
N GLY A 269 12.65 9.89 23.92
CA GLY A 269 12.24 10.35 25.25
C GLY A 269 10.94 9.71 25.72
N GLN A 270 9.93 9.62 24.85
CA GLN A 270 8.65 8.99 25.20
C GLN A 270 8.74 7.46 25.32
N LYS A 271 9.63 6.80 24.58
CA LYS A 271 9.83 5.33 24.69
C LYS A 271 10.34 4.86 26.05
N TYR A 272 10.87 5.75 26.88
CA TYR A 272 11.23 5.42 28.27
C TYR A 272 10.01 5.31 29.19
N LEU A 273 8.89 5.95 28.83
CA LEU A 273 7.69 6.03 29.66
C LEU A 273 6.55 5.14 29.15
N TYR A 274 6.50 4.92 27.83
CA TYR A 274 5.38 4.24 27.18
C TYR A 274 5.85 3.13 26.24
N GLY A 275 5.01 2.10 26.12
CA GLY A 275 5.17 1.07 25.09
C GLY A 275 4.92 1.61 23.68
N GLU A 276 5.52 0.97 22.67
CA GLU A 276 5.40 1.41 21.27
C GLU A 276 3.96 1.37 20.75
N GLU A 277 3.16 0.37 21.15
CA GLU A 277 1.74 0.28 20.83
C GLU A 277 0.94 1.48 21.36
N GLU A 278 1.22 1.92 22.59
CA GLU A 278 0.56 3.07 23.20
C GLU A 278 0.96 4.37 22.48
N LEU A 279 2.24 4.52 22.15
CA LEU A 279 2.72 5.67 21.39
C LEU A 279 2.07 5.75 20.01
N ILE A 280 1.86 4.61 19.34
CA ILE A 280 1.13 4.54 18.07
C ILE A 280 -0.31 5.04 18.24
N LEU A 281 -1.01 4.60 19.29
CA LEU A 281 -2.39 5.04 19.56
C LEU A 281 -2.47 6.53 19.84
N LYS A 282 -1.55 7.09 20.64
CA LYS A 282 -1.51 8.52 20.93
C LYS A 282 -1.13 9.34 19.68
N LEU A 283 -0.18 8.87 18.88
CA LEU A 283 0.23 9.52 17.63
C LEU A 283 -0.89 9.54 16.58
N LYS A 284 -1.73 8.50 16.53
CA LYS A 284 -2.91 8.46 15.65
C LYS A 284 -3.85 9.63 15.90
N GLU A 285 -4.03 10.08 17.15
CA GLU A 285 -4.89 11.23 17.45
C GLU A 285 -4.31 12.55 16.92
N VAL A 286 -2.98 12.66 16.80
CA VAL A 286 -2.32 13.80 16.12
C VAL A 286 -2.69 13.82 14.65
N PHE A 287 -2.49 12.72 13.92
CA PHE A 287 -2.82 12.66 12.49
C PHE A 287 -4.33 12.75 12.23
N SER A 288 -5.16 12.19 13.12
CA SER A 288 -6.63 12.32 13.03
C SER A 288 -7.09 13.76 13.23
N SER A 289 -6.37 14.56 14.02
CA SER A 289 -6.65 16.00 14.16
C SER A 289 -6.37 16.78 12.88
N PHE A 290 -5.49 16.29 12.00
CA PHE A 290 -5.27 16.90 10.70
C PHE A 290 -6.46 16.68 9.77
N ALA A 291 -7.17 15.56 9.90
CA ALA A 291 -8.34 15.25 9.09
C ALA A 291 -9.61 16.01 9.51
N LYS A 292 -9.73 16.47 10.76
CA LYS A 292 -10.93 17.13 11.32
C LYS A 292 -10.99 18.65 11.08
N ALA A 293 -9.88 19.27 10.68
CA ALA A 293 -9.77 20.73 10.59
C ALA A 293 -9.61 21.18 9.13
N SER A 294 -10.74 21.57 8.50
CA SER A 294 -10.93 22.26 7.21
C SER A 294 -10.15 21.79 5.96
N GLU A 295 -10.52 22.33 4.80
CA GLU A 295 -10.13 21.90 3.44
C GLU A 295 -8.64 22.08 3.06
N ASP A 296 -7.84 22.77 3.89
CA ASP A 296 -6.46 23.16 3.59
C ASP A 296 -5.36 22.26 4.23
N LYS A 297 -5.71 21.07 4.72
CA LYS A 297 -4.76 20.18 5.41
C LYS A 297 -4.25 19.00 4.57
N PRO A 298 -3.00 18.55 4.82
CA PRO A 298 -2.33 17.55 4.01
C PRO A 298 -3.10 16.24 3.99
N LYS A 299 -3.41 15.75 2.78
CA LYS A 299 -4.05 14.45 2.61
C LYS A 299 -2.98 13.38 2.75
N ILE A 300 -3.14 12.44 3.70
CA ILE A 300 -2.18 11.34 3.90
C ILE A 300 -2.75 10.08 3.26
N LEU A 301 -2.17 9.66 2.14
CA LEU A 301 -2.41 8.35 1.54
C LEU A 301 -1.37 7.37 2.09
N ASN A 302 -1.81 6.26 2.65
CA ASN A 302 -0.94 5.15 3.01
C ASN A 302 -0.99 4.16 1.84
N LEU A 303 0.14 3.91 1.20
CA LEU A 303 0.30 2.97 0.11
C LEU A 303 1.38 1.97 0.51
N ALA A 304 0.99 0.76 0.87
CA ALA A 304 1.88 -0.20 1.50
C ALA A 304 2.44 -1.22 0.51
N ASP A 305 3.75 -1.41 0.55
CA ASP A 305 4.48 -2.49 -0.13
C ASP A 305 4.28 -3.79 0.65
N GLY A 306 3.39 -4.65 0.13
CA GLY A 306 3.18 -6.02 0.59
C GLY A 306 3.64 -7.05 -0.44
N THR A 307 4.62 -6.71 -1.28
CA THR A 307 5.06 -7.59 -2.39
C THR A 307 5.81 -8.80 -1.85
N ILE A 308 6.93 -8.54 -1.17
CA ILE A 308 7.68 -9.52 -0.39
C ILE A 308 7.92 -8.90 0.97
N ILE A 309 7.49 -9.60 2.02
CA ILE A 309 7.49 -9.11 3.38
C ILE A 309 8.35 -9.99 4.28
N GLN A 310 8.79 -9.45 5.41
CA GLN A 310 9.45 -10.24 6.45
C GLN A 310 8.41 -10.78 7.45
N ARG A 311 8.54 -12.07 7.78
CA ARG A 311 7.87 -12.69 8.93
C ARG A 311 8.53 -12.25 10.25
N SER A 312 7.94 -12.61 11.38
CA SER A 312 8.50 -12.29 12.70
C SER A 312 9.91 -12.86 12.93
N ASN A 313 10.25 -13.95 12.24
CA ASN A 313 11.58 -14.58 12.24
C ASN A 313 12.57 -13.99 11.21
N ARG A 314 12.20 -12.89 10.55
CA ARG A 314 12.95 -12.19 9.48
C ARG A 314 13.08 -12.93 8.14
N GLN A 315 12.45 -14.10 7.98
CA GLN A 315 12.41 -14.75 6.67
C GLN A 315 11.49 -14.00 5.71
N ALA A 316 11.95 -13.84 4.47
CA ALA A 316 11.17 -13.20 3.41
C ALA A 316 10.11 -14.15 2.84
N VAL A 317 8.91 -13.64 2.62
CA VAL A 317 7.78 -14.39 2.04
C VAL A 317 7.04 -13.53 1.02
N ILE A 318 6.65 -14.14 -0.10
CA ILE A 318 6.00 -13.46 -1.23
C ILE A 318 4.51 -13.34 -0.95
N LEU A 319 4.06 -12.20 -0.44
CA LEU A 319 2.63 -11.94 -0.24
C LEU A 319 1.94 -11.44 -1.53
N ASP A 320 2.69 -10.75 -2.40
CA ASP A 320 2.28 -10.28 -3.72
C ASP A 320 1.10 -9.28 -3.70
N LEU A 321 1.10 -8.35 -2.73
CA LEU A 321 0.03 -7.37 -2.55
C LEU A 321 0.54 -5.93 -2.54
N ILE A 322 -0.31 -5.02 -3.01
CA ILE A 322 -0.25 -3.60 -2.67
C ILE A 322 -1.56 -3.27 -1.95
N LEU A 323 -1.45 -2.58 -0.82
CA LEU A 323 -2.60 -2.08 -0.05
C LEU A 323 -2.59 -0.57 -0.07
N ALA A 324 -3.75 0.06 -0.05
CA ALA A 324 -3.84 1.50 0.18
C ALA A 324 -5.02 1.89 1.06
N SER A 325 -4.86 2.96 1.83
CA SER A 325 -5.94 3.58 2.60
C SER A 325 -5.59 5.01 3.01
N PHE A 326 -6.60 5.86 3.17
CA PHE A 326 -6.43 7.15 3.87
C PHE A 326 -6.44 6.99 5.40
N ASN A 327 -6.77 5.80 5.92
CA ASN A 327 -6.72 5.47 7.34
C ASN A 327 -5.60 4.43 7.62
N PRO A 328 -4.49 4.83 8.26
CA PRO A 328 -3.35 3.95 8.49
C PRO A 328 -3.67 2.76 9.42
N LEU A 329 -4.51 2.96 10.44
CA LEU A 329 -4.91 1.86 11.34
C LEU A 329 -5.79 0.83 10.63
N ASN A 330 -6.66 1.26 9.74
CA ASN A 330 -7.48 0.33 8.97
C ASN A 330 -6.61 -0.51 8.03
N LEU A 331 -5.58 0.09 7.42
CA LEU A 331 -4.60 -0.63 6.60
C LEU A 331 -3.89 -1.71 7.43
N ASP A 332 -3.35 -1.33 8.60
CA ASP A 332 -2.65 -2.28 9.49
C ASP A 332 -3.60 -3.38 10.00
N ARG A 333 -4.86 -3.03 10.35
CA ARG A 333 -5.90 -3.99 10.77
C ARG A 333 -6.23 -5.01 9.68
N VAL A 334 -6.35 -4.55 8.44
CA VAL A 334 -6.60 -5.42 7.28
C VAL A 334 -5.38 -6.30 7.02
N PHE A 335 -4.17 -5.77 7.11
CA PHE A 335 -2.96 -6.58 6.94
C PHE A 335 -2.81 -7.65 8.03
N ALA A 336 -3.14 -7.34 9.28
CA ALA A 336 -3.20 -8.33 10.36
C ALA A 336 -4.20 -9.47 10.06
N GLU A 337 -5.37 -9.12 9.50
CA GLU A 337 -6.40 -10.09 9.10
C GLU A 337 -5.94 -10.99 7.94
N ILE A 338 -5.25 -10.40 6.95
CA ILE A 338 -4.67 -11.13 5.81
C ILE A 338 -3.60 -12.12 6.30
N SER A 339 -2.77 -11.69 7.24
CA SER A 339 -1.65 -12.47 7.78
C SER A 339 -2.07 -13.55 8.79
N MET A 340 -3.34 -13.54 9.21
CA MET A 340 -3.92 -14.49 10.18
C MET A 340 -3.13 -14.59 11.50
N ILE A 341 -2.60 -13.45 11.97
CA ILE A 341 -1.89 -13.37 13.25
C ILE A 341 -2.84 -12.99 14.41
N PRO A 342 -2.48 -13.26 15.67
CA PRO A 342 -3.15 -12.67 16.82
C PRO A 342 -3.18 -11.15 16.70
N LEU A 343 -4.32 -10.53 17.04
CA LEU A 343 -4.51 -9.10 16.86
C LEU A 343 -3.67 -8.30 17.89
N PRO A 344 -2.76 -7.41 17.45
CA PRO A 344 -2.01 -6.50 18.33
C PRO A 344 -2.92 -5.59 19.15
N GLU A 345 -2.48 -5.14 20.32
CA GLU A 345 -3.30 -4.36 21.25
C GLU A 345 -3.83 -3.08 20.58
N TYR A 346 -2.94 -2.38 19.86
CA TYR A 346 -3.27 -1.12 19.18
C TYR A 346 -4.31 -1.27 18.05
N LEU A 347 -4.58 -2.51 17.61
CA LEU A 347 -5.57 -2.82 16.57
C LEU A 347 -6.87 -3.42 17.13
N LYS A 348 -6.93 -3.79 18.42
CA LYS A 348 -8.13 -4.44 19.02
C LYS A 348 -9.38 -3.58 18.97
N SER A 349 -9.23 -2.27 19.09
CA SER A 349 -10.35 -1.31 18.99
C SER A 349 -10.87 -1.14 17.56
N VAL A 350 -10.12 -1.56 16.55
CA VAL A 350 -10.48 -1.41 15.14
C VAL A 350 -11.26 -2.64 14.67
N LYS A 351 -12.58 -2.50 14.54
CA LYS A 351 -13.44 -3.59 14.07
C LYS A 351 -13.31 -3.78 12.57
N ILE A 352 -12.88 -4.97 12.14
CA ILE A 352 -12.82 -5.33 10.71
C ILE A 352 -14.20 -5.17 10.03
N SER A 353 -15.29 -5.36 10.78
CA SER A 353 -16.67 -5.18 10.31
C SER A 353 -17.06 -3.76 9.95
N GLU A 354 -16.25 -2.78 10.30
CA GLU A 354 -16.51 -1.37 10.02
C GLU A 354 -15.59 -0.84 8.92
N ILE A 355 -14.71 -1.67 8.35
CA ILE A 355 -13.75 -1.29 7.30
C ILE A 355 -14.30 -1.72 5.94
N PRO A 356 -14.71 -0.79 5.06
CA PRO A 356 -15.07 -1.15 3.69
C PRO A 356 -13.84 -1.63 2.93
N ILE A 357 -13.96 -2.77 2.25
CA ILE A 357 -12.90 -3.33 1.41
C ILE A 357 -13.20 -3.01 -0.05
N SER A 358 -12.17 -2.71 -0.83
CA SER A 358 -12.27 -2.47 -2.27
C SER A 358 -11.18 -3.22 -3.04
N GLY A 359 -11.51 -3.70 -4.23
CA GLY A 359 -10.58 -4.50 -5.03
C GLY A 359 -10.66 -5.99 -4.69
N ARG A 360 -9.58 -6.54 -4.11
CA ARG A 360 -9.50 -7.94 -3.66
C ARG A 360 -10.13 -8.07 -2.28
N GLU A 361 -10.88 -9.15 -2.08
CA GLU A 361 -11.43 -9.48 -0.77
C GLU A 361 -10.34 -10.07 0.13
N ILE A 362 -10.39 -9.78 1.43
CA ILE A 362 -9.40 -10.31 2.41
C ILE A 362 -9.36 -11.85 2.37
N GLY A 363 -10.53 -12.51 2.31
CA GLY A 363 -10.61 -13.97 2.21
C GLY A 363 -9.98 -14.58 0.95
N GLU A 364 -9.76 -13.79 -0.11
CA GLU A 364 -9.05 -14.21 -1.33
C GLU A 364 -7.52 -14.22 -1.14
N VAL A 365 -7.02 -13.37 -0.24
CA VAL A 365 -5.58 -13.11 -0.09
C VAL A 365 -5.03 -13.55 1.28
N GLN A 366 -5.89 -14.08 2.14
CA GLN A 366 -5.52 -14.59 3.46
C GLN A 366 -4.53 -15.75 3.40
N TRP A 367 -3.50 -15.66 4.24
CA TRP A 367 -2.46 -16.68 4.31
C TRP A 367 -1.88 -16.79 5.72
N GLN A 368 -1.68 -18.01 6.20
CA GLN A 368 -1.04 -18.29 7.49
C GLN A 368 0.47 -18.12 7.38
N LEU A 369 0.95 -16.89 7.57
CA LEU A 369 2.36 -16.56 7.35
C LEU A 369 3.31 -17.11 8.43
N GLU A 370 2.85 -17.28 9.67
CA GLU A 370 3.70 -17.72 10.79
C GLU A 370 3.73 -19.25 11.01
N LYS A 371 2.94 -20.05 10.25
CA LYS A 371 2.79 -21.50 10.48
C LYS A 371 3.61 -22.40 9.54
N ILE A 372 4.59 -21.85 8.81
CA ILE A 372 5.40 -22.58 7.83
C ILE A 372 6.86 -22.58 8.23
#